data_AF-A0A0D8IYM2-F1
#
_entry.id   AF-A0A0D8IYM2-F1
#
_cell.length_a   1.000
_cell.length_b   1.000
_cell.length_c   1.000
_cell.angle_alpha   90.00
_cell.angle_beta   90.00
_cell.angle_gamma   90.00
#
_symmetry.space_group_name_H-M   'P 1'
#
loop_
_entity.id
_entity.type
_entity.pdbx_description
1 polymer ?
#
loop_
_entity_poly.entity_id
_entity_poly.type
_entity_poly.pdbx_seq_one_letter_code
_entity_poly.pdbx_strand_id
1 'polypeptide(L)'
;MATKSYSRTRTLVECALMIAVGTVLAQIKIFEMPFGGSVTLVSMLPFILVSFRHGVKWGLATGFVNSLLQMLLGFYAPPAGTVAAFVGVVLLDYVLAFTLLGLAGVIAKPFKNHLLGVAAGTAAVCVIRFLCSFLSGALLWGSYQESYEWARGMSVWLYSFIYNGSYMLPELLITTVCAVILCKAAPKFFLPEN
;
A
#
# COMPACT_ATOMS: atom_id res chain seq x y z
N MET A 1 -32.03 -17.25 10.83
CA MET A 1 -30.64 -17.76 10.94
C MET A 1 -30.01 -17.70 9.54
N ALA A 2 -29.35 -16.61 9.18
CA ALA A 2 -28.73 -16.47 7.85
C ALA A 2 -27.54 -17.44 7.73
N THR A 3 -27.49 -18.20 6.64
CA THR A 3 -26.47 -19.23 6.38
C THR A 3 -25.10 -18.58 6.12
N LYS A 4 -24.08 -19.02 6.86
CA LYS A 4 -22.66 -18.58 6.84
C LYS A 4 -21.97 -18.50 5.46
N SER A 5 -22.61 -19.00 4.39
CA SER A 5 -22.03 -19.01 3.04
C SER A 5 -22.27 -17.71 2.27
N TYR A 6 -23.45 -17.09 2.40
CA TYR A 6 -23.76 -15.82 1.72
C TYR A 6 -22.83 -14.69 2.19
N SER A 7 -22.48 -14.69 3.48
CA SER A 7 -21.51 -13.73 4.06
C SER A 7 -20.12 -13.84 3.42
N ARG A 8 -19.61 -15.05 3.17
CA ARG A 8 -18.25 -15.24 2.60
C ARG A 8 -18.16 -14.85 1.13
N THR A 9 -19.15 -15.25 0.32
CA THR A 9 -19.21 -14.86 -1.10
C THR A 9 -19.33 -13.35 -1.23
N ARG A 10 -20.16 -12.71 -0.40
CA ARG A 10 -20.28 -11.25 -0.36
C ARG A 10 -18.96 -10.58 -0.01
N THR A 11 -18.27 -11.03 1.06
CA THR A 11 -16.95 -10.47 1.41
C THR A 11 -15.93 -10.63 0.30
N LEU A 12 -15.91 -11.77 -0.40
CA LEU A 12 -15.06 -11.98 -1.58
C LEU A 12 -15.35 -10.96 -2.69
N VAL A 13 -16.64 -10.72 -2.98
CA VAL A 13 -17.05 -9.73 -3.98
C VAL A 13 -16.65 -8.31 -3.55
N GLU A 14 -16.86 -7.94 -2.28
CA GLU A 14 -16.43 -6.64 -1.75
C GLU A 14 -14.92 -6.46 -1.85
N CYS A 15 -14.13 -7.51 -1.57
CA CYS A 15 -12.68 -7.48 -1.76
C CYS A 15 -12.29 -7.29 -3.23
N ALA A 16 -12.92 -8.02 -4.16
CA ALA A 16 -12.66 -7.87 -5.59
C ALA A 16 -13.03 -6.48 -6.12
N LEU A 17 -14.15 -5.92 -5.64
CA LEU A 17 -14.55 -4.54 -5.95
C LEU A 17 -13.53 -3.52 -5.44
N MET A 18 -13.03 -3.69 -4.22
CA MET A 18 -11.99 -2.81 -3.67
C MET A 18 -10.68 -2.93 -4.46
N ILE A 19 -10.35 -4.11 -4.98
CA ILE A 19 -9.22 -4.29 -5.90
C ILE A 19 -9.44 -3.50 -7.17
N ALA A 20 -10.58 -3.67 -7.84
CA ALA A 20 -10.90 -2.94 -9.06
C ALA A 20 -10.86 -1.41 -8.86
N VAL A 21 -11.44 -0.91 -7.77
CA VAL A 21 -11.39 0.52 -7.41
C VAL A 21 -9.95 0.97 -7.19
N GLY A 22 -9.16 0.24 -6.40
CA GLY A 22 -7.75 0.57 -6.14
C GLY A 22 -6.92 0.59 -7.43
N THR A 23 -7.17 -0.35 -8.35
CA THR A 23 -6.51 -0.40 -9.66
C THR A 23 -6.85 0.81 -10.52
N VAL A 24 -8.12 1.21 -10.59
CA VAL A 24 -8.53 2.42 -11.34
C VAL A 24 -7.92 3.68 -10.72
N LEU A 25 -7.96 3.81 -9.40
CA LEU A 25 -7.35 4.94 -8.69
C LEU A 25 -5.83 5.00 -8.89
N ALA A 26 -5.15 3.85 -9.04
CA ALA A 26 -3.72 3.79 -9.34
C ALA A 26 -3.36 4.31 -10.74
N GLN A 27 -4.31 4.33 -11.69
CA GLN A 27 -4.10 4.93 -13.01
C GLN A 27 -4.17 6.46 -12.98
N ILE A 28 -4.81 7.04 -11.96
CA ILE A 28 -4.89 8.50 -11.78
C ILE A 28 -3.67 8.94 -10.96
N LYS A 29 -2.55 9.16 -11.66
CA LYS A 29 -1.30 9.62 -11.07
C LYS A 29 -1.26 11.15 -11.05
N ILE A 30 -1.19 11.71 -9.84
CA ILE A 30 -0.97 13.14 -9.59
C ILE A 30 0.49 13.50 -9.90
N PHE A 31 1.41 12.58 -9.57
CA PHE A 31 2.83 12.70 -9.83
C PHE A 31 3.46 11.32 -10.04
N GLU A 32 4.44 11.22 -10.93
CA GLU A 32 5.14 9.98 -11.24
C GLU A 32 6.65 10.21 -11.30
N MET A 33 7.38 9.37 -10.58
CA MET A 33 8.84 9.30 -10.54
C MET A 33 9.34 8.21 -11.49
N PRO A 34 10.58 8.34 -12.02
CA PRO A 34 11.18 7.29 -12.84
C PRO A 34 11.32 6.00 -12.03
N PHE A 35 11.05 4.81 -12.59
CA PHE A 35 11.14 3.50 -11.90
C PHE A 35 9.99 3.18 -10.92
N GLY A 36 8.81 3.77 -11.12
CA GLY A 36 7.56 3.26 -10.53
C GLY A 36 7.11 3.91 -9.22
N GLY A 37 7.85 4.88 -8.69
CA GLY A 37 7.34 5.72 -7.60
C GLY A 37 6.24 6.66 -8.09
N SER A 38 5.11 6.77 -7.39
CA SER A 38 4.03 7.65 -7.83
C SER A 38 3.16 8.13 -6.67
N VAL A 39 2.63 9.34 -6.79
CA VAL A 39 1.51 9.85 -6.00
C VAL A 39 0.24 9.68 -6.83
N THR A 40 -0.68 8.89 -6.33
CA THR A 40 -1.95 8.46 -6.93
C THR A 40 -3.14 9.10 -6.24
N LEU A 41 -4.33 8.92 -6.80
CA LEU A 41 -5.58 9.32 -6.16
C LEU A 41 -6.01 8.30 -5.07
N VAL A 42 -5.26 8.24 -3.97
CA VAL A 42 -5.52 7.35 -2.80
C VAL A 42 -5.71 5.87 -3.15
N SER A 43 -4.91 5.36 -4.09
CA SER A 43 -5.04 3.98 -4.57
C SER A 43 -4.86 2.91 -3.48
N MET A 44 -4.17 3.24 -2.38
CA MET A 44 -3.99 2.35 -1.23
C MET A 44 -5.23 2.22 -0.35
N LEU A 45 -6.09 3.24 -0.33
CA LEU A 45 -7.21 3.34 0.59
C LEU A 45 -8.20 2.16 0.48
N PRO A 46 -8.60 1.70 -0.72
CA PRO A 46 -9.52 0.56 -0.84
C PRO A 46 -9.04 -0.71 -0.13
N PHE A 47 -7.74 -1.03 -0.19
CA PHE A 47 -7.19 -2.22 0.47
C PHE A 47 -7.16 -2.06 2.00
N ILE A 48 -6.84 -0.85 2.45
CA ILE A 48 -6.86 -0.47 3.87
C ILE A 48 -8.30 -0.55 4.43
N LEU A 49 -9.30 -0.11 3.65
CA LEU A 49 -10.72 -0.21 4.01
C LEU A 49 -11.16 -1.66 4.21
N VAL A 50 -10.71 -2.59 3.37
CA VAL A 50 -10.99 -4.02 3.57
C VAL A 50 -10.46 -4.51 4.91
N SER A 51 -9.25 -4.06 5.32
CA SER A 51 -8.68 -4.40 6.63
C SER A 51 -9.58 -3.94 7.78
N PHE A 52 -10.12 -2.73 7.72
CA PHE A 52 -11.03 -2.20 8.74
C PHE A 52 -12.38 -2.93 8.75
N ARG A 53 -12.98 -3.11 7.57
CA ARG A 53 -14.35 -3.64 7.42
C ARG A 53 -14.47 -5.14 7.63
N HIS A 54 -13.53 -5.90 7.06
CA HIS A 54 -13.58 -7.36 7.04
C HIS A 54 -12.49 -8.00 7.91
N GLY A 55 -11.59 -7.19 8.48
CA GLY A 55 -10.53 -7.65 9.36
C GLY A 55 -9.25 -8.06 8.60
N VAL A 56 -8.20 -8.31 9.38
CA VAL A 56 -6.83 -8.50 8.87
C VAL A 56 -6.68 -9.63 7.87
N LYS A 57 -7.38 -10.76 8.04
CA LYS A 57 -7.23 -11.91 7.12
C LYS A 57 -7.68 -11.54 5.70
N TRP A 58 -8.80 -10.84 5.58
CA TRP A 58 -9.31 -10.35 4.31
C TRP A 58 -8.48 -9.17 3.79
N GLY A 59 -8.05 -8.26 4.66
CA GLY A 59 -7.15 -7.16 4.27
C GLY A 59 -5.83 -7.65 3.67
N LEU A 60 -5.18 -8.62 4.31
CA LEU A 60 -3.93 -9.23 3.83
C LEU A 60 -4.16 -9.96 2.50
N ALA A 61 -5.23 -10.76 2.39
CA ALA A 61 -5.56 -11.47 1.16
C ALA A 61 -5.82 -10.51 -0.02
N THR A 62 -6.58 -9.44 0.22
CA THR A 62 -6.86 -8.43 -0.81
C THR A 62 -5.60 -7.69 -1.24
N GLY A 63 -4.74 -7.28 -0.28
CA GLY A 63 -3.45 -6.66 -0.59
C GLY A 63 -2.53 -7.58 -1.38
N PHE A 64 -2.52 -8.87 -1.04
CA PHE A 64 -1.76 -9.90 -1.76
C PHE A 64 -2.26 -10.07 -3.20
N VAL A 65 -3.56 -10.27 -3.42
CA VAL A 65 -4.12 -10.41 -4.77
C VAL A 65 -3.89 -9.15 -5.60
N ASN A 66 -4.03 -7.96 -4.99
CA ASN A 66 -3.69 -6.71 -5.65
C ASN A 66 -2.22 -6.64 -6.08
N SER A 67 -1.28 -7.15 -5.26
CA SER A 67 0.14 -7.16 -5.63
C SER A 67 0.39 -7.96 -6.92
N LEU A 68 -0.29 -9.10 -7.08
CA LEU A 68 -0.18 -9.93 -8.28
C LEU A 68 -0.78 -9.21 -9.49
N LEU A 69 -1.94 -8.57 -9.31
CA LEU A 69 -2.56 -7.79 -10.38
C LEU A 69 -1.68 -6.62 -10.81
N GLN A 70 -1.09 -5.90 -9.86
CA GLN A 70 -0.17 -4.79 -10.15
C GLN A 70 1.04 -5.28 -10.96
N MET A 71 1.65 -6.41 -10.58
CA MET A 71 2.75 -7.01 -11.36
C MET A 71 2.33 -7.40 -12.79
N LEU A 72 1.09 -7.86 -12.99
CA LEU A 72 0.58 -8.18 -14.33
C LEU A 72 0.35 -6.93 -15.18
N LEU A 73 -0.08 -5.83 -14.56
CA LEU A 73 -0.35 -4.56 -15.24
C LEU A 73 0.92 -3.74 -15.51
N GLY A 74 1.94 -3.89 -14.66
CA GLY A 74 3.22 -3.22 -14.81
C GLY A 74 4.26 -3.75 -13.83
N PHE A 75 5.42 -4.15 -14.36
CA PHE A 75 6.51 -4.69 -13.58
C PHE A 75 7.84 -3.98 -13.92
N TYR A 76 8.54 -3.50 -12.89
CA TYR A 76 9.86 -2.90 -13.02
C TYR A 76 10.91 -3.89 -12.51
N ALA A 77 11.70 -4.45 -13.43
CA ALA A 77 12.76 -5.37 -13.08
C ALA A 77 13.95 -4.64 -12.43
N PRO A 78 14.62 -5.24 -11.42
CA PRO A 78 15.79 -4.64 -10.81
C PRO A 78 16.96 -4.52 -11.80
N PRO A 79 17.84 -3.53 -11.60
CA PRO A 79 19.00 -3.32 -12.46
C PRO A 79 20.05 -4.44 -12.32
N ALA A 80 20.13 -5.08 -11.14
CA ALA A 80 21.20 -6.00 -10.81
C ALA A 80 21.16 -7.34 -11.58
N GLY A 81 20.14 -7.63 -12.39
CA GLY A 81 20.08 -8.79 -13.29
C GLY A 81 20.14 -10.18 -12.63
N THR A 82 20.25 -10.28 -11.29
CA THR A 82 20.33 -11.54 -10.56
C THR A 82 18.95 -12.02 -10.12
N VAL A 83 18.80 -13.35 -9.99
CA VAL A 83 17.57 -13.97 -9.47
C VAL A 83 17.25 -13.49 -8.06
N ALA A 84 18.27 -13.33 -7.20
CA ALA A 84 18.08 -12.83 -5.85
C ALA A 84 17.53 -11.40 -5.82
N ALA A 85 18.07 -10.51 -6.67
CA ALA A 85 17.55 -9.15 -6.78
C ALA A 85 16.11 -9.13 -7.31
N PHE A 86 15.81 -9.97 -8.31
CA PHE A 86 14.46 -10.12 -8.85
C PHE A 86 13.45 -10.55 -7.78
N VAL A 87 13.78 -11.59 -7.00
CA VAL A 87 12.95 -12.03 -5.87
C VAL A 87 12.83 -10.92 -4.82
N GLY A 88 13.91 -10.21 -4.54
CA GLY A 88 13.92 -9.05 -3.65
C GLY A 88 12.91 -7.98 -4.07
N VAL A 89 12.89 -7.59 -5.34
CA VAL A 89 11.94 -6.59 -5.87
C VAL A 89 10.52 -7.09 -5.82
N VAL A 90 10.27 -8.32 -6.27
CA VAL A 90 8.93 -8.94 -6.19
C VAL A 90 8.41 -8.90 -4.76
N LEU A 91 9.25 -9.20 -3.77
CA LEU A 91 8.86 -9.17 -2.37
C LEU A 91 8.68 -7.75 -1.83
N LEU A 92 9.67 -6.87 -2.01
CA LEU A 92 9.70 -5.56 -1.35
C LEU A 92 8.88 -4.50 -2.07
N ASP A 93 8.79 -4.50 -3.40
CA ASP A 93 8.05 -3.46 -4.14
C ASP A 93 6.60 -3.87 -4.43
N TYR A 94 6.30 -5.17 -4.39
CA TYR A 94 4.97 -5.70 -4.72
C TYR A 94 4.36 -6.47 -3.55
N VAL A 95 4.79 -7.72 -3.31
CA VAL A 95 4.07 -8.66 -2.45
C VAL A 95 3.95 -8.13 -1.02
N LEU A 96 5.05 -7.85 -0.33
CA LEU A 96 5.02 -7.35 1.05
C LEU A 96 4.46 -5.93 1.12
N ALA A 97 4.88 -5.05 0.21
CA ALA A 97 4.45 -3.65 0.19
C ALA A 97 2.94 -3.46 0.09
N PHE A 98 2.23 -4.30 -0.67
CA PHE A 98 0.77 -4.23 -0.78
C PHE A 98 0.05 -5.15 0.22
N THR A 99 0.58 -6.34 0.50
CA THR A 99 -0.05 -7.27 1.46
C THR A 99 -0.14 -6.66 2.85
N LEU A 100 0.93 -6.01 3.32
CA LEU A 100 1.00 -5.47 4.68
C LEU A 100 0.08 -4.26 4.91
N LEU A 101 -0.50 -3.65 3.87
CA LEU A 101 -1.61 -2.69 3.99
C LEU A 101 -2.81 -3.31 4.73
N GLY A 102 -2.96 -4.62 4.61
CA GLY A 102 -3.97 -5.41 5.31
C GLY A 102 -3.86 -5.41 6.84
N LEU A 103 -2.78 -4.88 7.43
CA LEU A 103 -2.58 -4.82 8.88
C LEU A 103 -3.27 -3.62 9.57
N ALA A 104 -3.78 -2.66 8.81
CA ALA A 104 -4.29 -1.38 9.35
C ALA A 104 -5.35 -1.56 10.45
N GLY A 105 -6.30 -2.46 10.24
CA GLY A 105 -7.36 -2.75 11.20
C GLY A 105 -6.87 -3.36 12.50
N VAL A 106 -5.76 -4.14 12.49
CA VAL A 106 -5.16 -4.68 13.72
C VAL A 106 -4.39 -3.60 14.48
N ILE A 107 -3.63 -2.77 13.77
CA ILE A 107 -2.89 -1.64 14.35
C ILE A 107 -3.86 -0.64 15.00
N ALA A 108 -5.05 -0.48 14.46
CA ALA A 108 -6.09 0.40 14.99
C ALA A 108 -6.78 -0.12 16.28
N LYS A 109 -6.72 -1.42 16.58
CA LYS A 109 -7.46 -2.03 17.71
C LYS A 109 -7.18 -1.42 19.10
N PRO A 110 -5.93 -1.06 19.46
CA PRO A 110 -5.65 -0.51 20.78
C PRO A 110 -6.23 0.90 21.01
N PHE A 111 -6.64 1.60 19.94
CA PHE A 111 -7.12 2.97 20.03
C PHE A 111 -8.60 3.01 20.42
N LYS A 112 -8.90 3.61 21.57
CA LYS A 112 -10.28 3.78 22.06
C LYS A 112 -11.12 4.72 21.18
N ASN A 113 -10.48 5.75 20.62
CA ASN A 113 -11.12 6.66 19.67
C ASN A 113 -11.03 6.06 18.26
N HIS A 114 -12.18 5.72 17.69
CA HIS A 114 -12.27 5.06 16.37
C HIS A 114 -11.58 5.87 15.26
N LEU A 115 -11.77 7.19 15.21
CA LEU A 115 -11.14 8.05 14.20
C LEU A 115 -9.63 8.09 14.36
N LEU A 116 -9.14 8.14 15.62
CA LEU A 116 -7.71 8.07 15.90
C LEU A 116 -7.15 6.70 15.50
N GLY A 117 -7.88 5.62 15.74
CA GLY A 117 -7.52 4.27 15.30
C GLY A 117 -7.42 4.17 13.79
N VAL A 118 -8.39 4.70 13.05
CA VAL A 118 -8.36 4.74 11.57
C VAL A 118 -7.16 5.54 11.08
N ALA A 119 -6.91 6.73 11.65
CA ALA A 119 -5.77 7.56 11.29
C ALA A 119 -4.43 6.83 11.55
N ALA A 120 -4.25 6.31 12.77
CA ALA A 120 -3.02 5.64 13.18
C ALA A 120 -2.78 4.34 12.40
N GLY A 121 -3.81 3.52 12.21
CA GLY A 121 -3.73 2.28 11.45
C GLY A 121 -3.38 2.53 9.97
N THR A 122 -4.00 3.53 9.36
CA THR A 122 -3.73 3.93 7.97
C THR A 122 -2.31 4.47 7.82
N ALA A 123 -1.92 5.43 8.66
CA ALA A 123 -0.58 6.00 8.63
C ALA A 123 0.50 4.94 8.85
N ALA A 124 0.31 4.04 9.83
CA ALA A 124 1.27 3.00 10.14
C ALA A 124 1.51 2.04 8.97
N VAL A 125 0.47 1.60 8.25
CA VAL A 125 0.67 0.73 7.10
C VAL A 125 1.27 1.45 5.89
N CYS A 126 0.99 2.74 5.71
CA CYS A 126 1.70 3.55 4.72
C CYS A 126 3.19 3.68 5.04
N VAL A 127 3.55 3.81 6.34
CA VAL A 127 4.95 3.76 6.78
C VAL A 127 5.56 2.38 6.52
N ILE A 128 4.85 1.29 6.82
CA ILE A 128 5.34 -0.07 6.53
C ILE A 128 5.62 -0.24 5.03
N ARG A 129 4.70 0.23 4.18
CA ARG A 129 4.91 0.23 2.72
C ARG A 129 6.14 1.05 2.32
N PHE A 130 6.30 2.25 2.89
CA PHE A 130 7.49 3.07 2.66
C PHE A 130 8.77 2.32 3.07
N LEU A 131 8.77 1.63 4.21
CA LEU A 131 9.92 0.84 4.66
C LEU A 131 10.25 -0.28 3.65
N CYS A 132 9.25 -0.93 3.06
CA CYS A 132 9.51 -1.91 2.00
C CYS A 132 10.19 -1.26 0.78
N SER A 133 9.65 -0.15 0.28
CA SER A 133 10.23 0.58 -0.86
C SER A 133 11.61 1.17 -0.56
N PHE A 134 11.83 1.68 0.66
CA PHE A 134 13.12 2.14 1.14
C PHE A 134 14.15 1.02 1.19
N LEU A 135 13.79 -0.15 1.73
CA LEU A 135 14.69 -1.31 1.75
C LEU A 135 14.96 -1.82 0.33
N SER A 136 13.95 -1.85 -0.54
CA SER A 136 14.15 -2.19 -1.95
C SER A 136 15.14 -1.23 -2.59
N GLY A 137 14.92 0.08 -2.46
CA GLY A 137 15.79 1.11 -3.02
C GLY A 137 17.23 1.00 -2.54
N ALA A 138 17.42 0.72 -1.24
CA ALA A 138 18.75 0.65 -0.63
C ALA A 138 19.51 -0.63 -1.01
N LEU A 139 18.82 -1.75 -1.16
CA LEU A 139 19.43 -3.06 -1.38
C LEU A 139 19.50 -3.45 -2.87
N LEU A 140 18.58 -2.95 -3.71
CA LEU A 140 18.32 -3.48 -5.05
C LEU A 140 18.46 -2.43 -6.16
N TRP A 141 18.21 -1.15 -5.84
CA TRP A 141 18.20 -0.05 -6.83
C TRP A 141 19.38 0.92 -6.71
N GLY A 142 20.36 0.64 -5.85
CA GLY A 142 21.47 1.55 -5.56
C GLY A 142 22.31 1.96 -6.79
N SER A 143 22.34 1.15 -7.84
CA SER A 143 23.03 1.50 -9.09
C SER A 143 22.44 2.71 -9.83
N TYR A 144 21.17 3.07 -9.55
CA TYR A 144 20.55 4.25 -10.12
C TYR A 144 20.84 5.53 -9.36
N GLN A 145 21.48 5.45 -8.19
CA GLN A 145 21.83 6.63 -7.42
C GLN A 145 22.62 7.65 -8.27
N GLU A 146 23.68 7.20 -8.96
CA GLU A 146 24.56 8.08 -9.73
C GLU A 146 23.89 8.70 -10.97
N SER A 147 22.76 8.10 -11.41
CA SER A 147 21.94 8.65 -12.50
C SER A 147 21.25 9.96 -12.11
N TYR A 148 21.15 10.28 -10.81
CA TYR A 148 20.58 11.51 -10.31
C TYR A 148 21.66 12.49 -9.87
N GLU A 149 21.68 13.68 -10.47
CA GLU A 149 22.64 14.73 -10.10
C GLU A 149 22.54 15.11 -8.61
N TRP A 150 21.32 15.17 -8.07
CA TRP A 150 21.07 15.48 -6.66
C TRP A 150 21.58 14.39 -5.71
N ALA A 151 21.80 13.16 -6.18
CA ALA A 151 22.22 12.03 -5.36
C ALA A 151 23.72 11.69 -5.50
N ARG A 152 24.48 12.45 -6.31
CA ARG A 152 25.93 12.24 -6.46
C ARG A 152 26.65 12.44 -5.12
N GLY A 153 27.50 11.47 -4.78
CA GLY A 153 28.26 11.48 -3.53
C GLY A 153 27.44 11.19 -2.26
N MET A 154 26.14 10.93 -2.37
CA MET A 154 25.32 10.49 -1.25
C MET A 154 25.56 9.00 -0.93
N SER A 155 25.14 8.55 0.25
CA SER A 155 25.03 7.11 0.50
C SER A 155 23.79 6.56 -0.20
N VAL A 156 23.85 5.30 -0.64
CA VAL A 156 22.72 4.58 -1.25
C VAL A 156 21.48 4.59 -0.34
N TRP A 157 21.69 4.52 0.97
CA TRP A 157 20.63 4.62 1.98
C TRP A 157 19.94 5.98 1.95
N LEU A 158 20.70 7.07 1.92
CA LEU A 158 20.13 8.42 1.88
C LEU A 158 19.39 8.67 0.55
N TYR A 159 19.96 8.20 -0.57
CA TYR A 159 19.30 8.22 -1.87
C TYR A 159 17.95 7.50 -1.83
N SER A 160 17.92 6.26 -1.34
CA SER A 160 16.70 5.47 -1.23
C SER A 160 15.66 6.14 -0.33
N PHE A 161 16.10 6.70 0.80
CA PHE A 161 15.22 7.40 1.74
C PHE A 161 14.55 8.60 1.07
N ILE A 162 15.33 9.46 0.41
CA ILE A 162 14.82 10.67 -0.26
C ILE A 162 13.94 10.30 -1.45
N TYR A 163 14.41 9.39 -2.33
CA TYR A 163 13.68 8.98 -3.52
C TYR A 163 12.32 8.37 -3.13
N ASN A 164 12.30 7.38 -2.22
CA ASN A 164 11.05 6.74 -1.83
C ASN A 164 10.16 7.65 -0.96
N GLY A 165 10.77 8.45 -0.10
CA GLY A 165 10.07 9.39 0.76
C GLY A 165 9.34 10.47 -0.03
N SER A 166 9.91 10.89 -1.17
CA SER A 166 9.37 11.96 -2.01
C SER A 166 7.94 11.70 -2.51
N TYR A 167 7.61 10.45 -2.83
CA TYR A 167 6.26 10.07 -3.26
C TYR A 167 5.46 9.37 -2.14
N MET A 168 6.10 8.63 -1.24
CA MET A 168 5.39 7.95 -0.15
C MET A 168 4.87 8.89 0.93
N LEU A 169 5.56 10.00 1.20
CA LEU A 169 5.09 10.97 2.20
C LEU A 169 3.78 11.65 1.75
N PRO A 170 3.67 12.22 0.53
CA PRO A 170 2.39 12.70 0.02
C PRO A 170 1.29 11.63 0.02
N GLU A 171 1.62 10.41 -0.42
CA GLU A 171 0.68 9.27 -0.42
C GLU A 171 0.16 8.94 0.97
N LEU A 172 1.05 8.88 1.97
CA LEU A 172 0.70 8.66 3.36
C LEU A 172 -0.26 9.75 3.85
N LEU A 173 0.05 11.01 3.59
CA LEU A 173 -0.75 12.14 4.06
C LEU A 173 -2.14 12.14 3.42
N ILE A 174 -2.22 12.06 2.09
CA ILE A 174 -3.49 12.10 1.36
C ILE A 174 -4.34 10.87 1.74
N THR A 175 -3.76 9.68 1.74
CA THR A 175 -4.49 8.44 2.09
C THR A 175 -5.02 8.49 3.53
N THR A 176 -4.21 8.97 4.49
CA THR A 176 -4.63 9.08 5.90
C THR A 176 -5.73 10.12 6.08
N VAL A 177 -5.59 11.30 5.48
CA VAL A 177 -6.60 12.36 5.56
C VAL A 177 -7.92 11.89 4.93
N CYS A 178 -7.87 11.28 3.74
CA CYS A 178 -9.04 10.75 3.07
C CYS A 178 -9.69 9.60 3.87
N ALA A 179 -8.92 8.72 4.50
CA ALA A 179 -9.45 7.68 5.38
C ALA A 179 -10.25 8.27 6.55
N VAL A 180 -9.70 9.31 7.20
CA VAL A 180 -10.37 9.98 8.33
C VAL A 180 -11.63 10.72 7.87
N ILE A 181 -11.59 11.44 6.75
CA ILE A 181 -12.75 12.12 6.19
C ILE A 181 -13.85 11.10 5.83
N LEU A 182 -13.48 10.02 5.14
CA LEU A 182 -14.43 8.97 4.76
C LEU A 182 -15.01 8.27 5.99
N CYS A 183 -14.22 8.05 7.04
CA CYS A 183 -14.70 7.48 8.29
C CYS A 183 -15.72 8.38 8.99
N LYS A 184 -15.55 9.71 8.93
CA LYS A 184 -16.53 10.67 9.46
C LYS A 184 -17.80 10.72 8.60
N ALA A 185 -17.65 10.78 7.28
CA ALA A 185 -18.77 10.98 6.36
C ALA A 185 -19.59 9.70 6.13
N ALA A 186 -18.94 8.53 6.16
CA ALA A 186 -19.54 7.24 5.86
C ALA A 186 -18.95 6.11 6.74
N PRO A 187 -19.20 6.15 8.07
CA PRO A 187 -18.60 5.21 9.04
C PRO A 187 -18.93 3.74 8.75
N LYS A 188 -20.05 3.46 8.07
CA LYS A 188 -20.45 2.11 7.64
C LYS A 188 -19.40 1.37 6.81
N PHE A 189 -18.48 2.08 6.13
CA PHE A 189 -17.39 1.45 5.38
C PHE A 189 -16.25 0.91 6.27
N PHE A 190 -16.15 1.36 7.53
CA PHE A 190 -15.09 0.98 8.45
C PHE A 190 -15.56 0.01 9.55
N LEU A 191 -16.88 -0.21 9.65
CA LEU A 191 -17.48 -1.08 10.65
C LEU A 191 -17.79 -2.46 10.05
N PRO A 192 -17.68 -3.54 10.84
CA PRO A 192 -18.15 -4.86 10.43
C PRO A 192 -19.65 -4.81 10.11
N GLU A 193 -20.10 -5.60 9.15
CA GLU A 193 -21.53 -5.79 8.95
C GLU A 193 -22.12 -6.62 10.11
N ASN A 194 -23.20 -6.12 10.70
CA ASN A 194 -24.03 -6.84 11.67
C ASN A 194 -24.97 -7.82 10.95
#